data_AF-A0A1B6FZK9-F1
#
_entry.id   AF-A0A1B6FZK9-F1
#
_cell.length_a   1.000
_cell.length_b   1.000
_cell.length_c   1.000
_cell.angle_alpha   90.00
_cell.angle_beta   90.00
_cell.angle_gamma   90.00
#
_symmetry.space_group_name_H-M   'P 1'
#
loop_
_entity.id
_entity.type
_entity.pdbx_description
1 polymer ?
#
loop_
_entity_poly.entity_id
_entity_poly.type
_entity_poly.pdbx_seq_one_letter_code
_entity_poly.pdbx_strand_id
1 'polypeptide(L)'
;SDLFKALPWSHGTLGFVVALELKIIPAEPFVHMHYIPVIGQKRYCSLLYELSGASDTKKNTPDFLEATIYSKHEAVILAGWFSDISDSVEVNPINRWYKPWFYKHVETFLKKGDGEELIPLEDYLLRHNRSIFWVMESMLPFGNVTIFRYLFGWLLPPKIAFLKYTTTPGIRKLTFTKQVFQDIVLPLAKLEQQVDLSEELFDLYPLLVYPCRVYDWGPRSGQVPGPSPDMLCPGTNYAMYNDLGIYGVPGHVKRKSKYNPTEAMRKMESFTRSVGGFSFLYADIFMTKEEFEQMFDLQLYEHMRRKYSADHAFPHLYEKIKPEIDVLSIGTVID
;
A
#
# COMPACT_ATOMS: atom_id res chain seq x y z
N SER A 1 -27.39 -10.21 8.60
CA SER A 1 -26.61 -9.10 8.00
C SER A 1 -25.45 -8.67 8.88
N ASP A 2 -25.65 -8.51 10.18
CA ASP A 2 -24.68 -7.82 11.07
C ASP A 2 -23.32 -8.50 11.17
N LEU A 3 -23.29 -9.84 11.34
CA LEU A 3 -22.03 -10.58 11.34
C LEU A 3 -21.25 -10.36 10.05
N PHE A 4 -21.92 -10.47 8.89
CA PHE A 4 -21.30 -10.24 7.58
C PHE A 4 -20.70 -8.83 7.46
N LYS A 5 -21.38 -7.79 7.97
CA LYS A 5 -20.87 -6.42 8.01
C LYS A 5 -19.67 -6.25 8.96
N ALA A 6 -19.58 -7.05 10.02
CA ALA A 6 -18.49 -7.02 11.00
C ALA A 6 -17.26 -7.83 10.57
N LEU A 7 -17.39 -8.74 9.60
CA LEU A 7 -16.30 -9.62 9.15
C LEU A 7 -15.10 -8.88 8.53
N PRO A 8 -15.29 -7.89 7.62
CA PRO A 8 -14.17 -7.10 7.10
C PRO A 8 -13.35 -6.51 8.24
N TRP A 9 -12.02 -6.55 8.10
CA TRP A 9 -11.07 -6.05 9.11
C TRP A 9 -11.10 -6.78 10.46
N SER A 10 -11.84 -7.88 10.61
CA SER A 10 -11.87 -8.63 11.89
C SER A 10 -10.64 -9.50 12.11
N HIS A 11 -9.78 -9.66 11.09
CA HIS A 11 -8.61 -10.54 11.11
C HIS A 11 -8.94 -11.94 11.63
N GLY A 12 -10.11 -12.50 11.32
CA GLY A 12 -10.51 -13.84 11.76
C GLY A 12 -10.69 -13.98 13.27
N THR A 13 -10.94 -12.88 13.98
CA THR A 13 -11.25 -12.89 15.43
C THR A 13 -12.75 -13.00 15.74
N LEU A 14 -13.59 -13.08 14.69
CA LEU A 14 -15.03 -13.35 14.81
C LEU A 14 -15.41 -14.78 14.40
N GLY A 15 -14.50 -15.52 13.78
CA GLY A 15 -14.76 -16.86 13.26
C GLY A 15 -13.96 -17.16 11.99
N PHE A 16 -14.23 -18.35 11.43
CA PHE A 16 -13.63 -18.80 10.18
C PHE A 16 -14.60 -18.57 9.01
N VAL A 17 -14.12 -17.91 7.97
CA VAL A 17 -14.85 -17.80 6.70
C VAL A 17 -14.60 -19.09 5.92
N VAL A 18 -15.64 -19.89 5.73
CA VAL A 18 -15.56 -21.21 5.06
C VAL A 18 -16.00 -21.16 3.59
N ALA A 19 -16.77 -20.15 3.21
CA ALA A 19 -17.26 -19.94 1.85
C ALA A 19 -17.54 -18.44 1.62
N LEU A 20 -17.37 -18.01 0.37
CA LEU A 20 -17.68 -16.66 -0.10
C LEU A 20 -18.32 -16.74 -1.48
N GLU A 21 -19.33 -15.90 -1.71
CA GLU A 21 -19.86 -15.63 -3.03
C GLU A 21 -19.23 -14.32 -3.53
N LEU A 22 -18.53 -14.38 -4.66
CA LEU A 22 -17.82 -13.24 -5.23
C LEU A 22 -18.50 -12.76 -6.50
N LYS A 23 -18.68 -11.45 -6.62
CA LYS A 23 -19.05 -10.83 -7.89
C LYS A 23 -17.81 -10.82 -8.79
N ILE A 24 -17.97 -11.32 -10.01
CA ILE A 24 -16.92 -11.36 -11.02
C ILE A 24 -17.30 -10.47 -12.20
N ILE A 25 -16.30 -10.05 -12.97
CA ILE A 25 -16.44 -9.31 -14.22
C ILE A 25 -15.76 -10.09 -15.35
N PRO A 26 -16.13 -9.88 -16.62
CA PRO A 26 -15.32 -10.32 -17.75
C PRO A 26 -13.90 -9.75 -17.65
N ALA A 27 -12.90 -10.55 -18.00
CA ALA A 27 -11.50 -10.14 -18.00
C ALA A 27 -10.99 -10.08 -19.43
N GLU A 28 -10.41 -8.94 -19.81
CA GLU A 28 -9.73 -8.81 -21.09
C GLU A 28 -8.28 -9.34 -20.99
N PRO A 29 -7.70 -9.83 -22.11
CA PRO A 29 -6.39 -10.47 -22.08
C PRO A 29 -5.22 -9.52 -21.79
N PHE A 30 -5.40 -8.20 -21.99
CA PHE A 30 -4.36 -7.19 -21.78
C PHE A 30 -4.86 -6.00 -20.96
N VAL A 31 -3.90 -5.23 -20.46
CA VAL A 31 -4.09 -3.89 -19.94
C VAL A 31 -3.28 -2.94 -20.83
N HIS A 32 -3.96 -1.99 -21.48
CA HIS A 32 -3.32 -0.86 -22.15
C HIS A 32 -2.89 0.14 -21.09
N MET A 33 -1.59 0.23 -20.88
CA MET A 33 -0.97 1.10 -19.91
C MET A 33 -0.48 2.38 -20.57
N HIS A 34 -0.78 3.51 -19.94
CA HIS A 34 -0.21 4.81 -20.22
C HIS A 34 0.63 5.27 -19.02
N TYR A 35 1.91 5.52 -19.28
CA TYR A 35 2.88 6.03 -18.32
C TYR A 35 3.05 7.52 -18.52
N ILE A 36 2.70 8.29 -17.50
CA ILE A 36 2.67 9.75 -17.53
C ILE A 36 3.74 10.26 -16.54
N PRO A 37 4.96 10.59 -16.98
CA PRO A 37 5.97 11.21 -16.13
C PRO A 37 5.57 12.65 -15.81
N VAL A 38 5.58 13.00 -14.53
CA VAL A 38 5.15 14.31 -14.05
C VAL A 38 6.24 14.93 -13.18
N ILE A 39 6.59 16.18 -13.51
CA ILE A 39 7.50 17.01 -12.73
C ILE A 39 6.68 18.04 -11.94
N GLY A 40 6.83 18.02 -10.62
CA GLY A 40 6.24 18.92 -9.63
C GLY A 40 5.20 18.22 -8.75
N GLN A 41 5.38 18.31 -7.43
CA GLN A 41 4.50 17.71 -6.41
C GLN A 41 3.02 18.02 -6.62
N LYS A 42 2.68 19.31 -6.67
CA LYS A 42 1.32 19.77 -6.91
C LYS A 42 0.71 19.20 -8.19
N ARG A 43 1.53 19.04 -9.24
CA ARG A 43 1.07 18.56 -10.55
C ARG A 43 0.73 17.07 -10.50
N TYR A 44 1.61 16.22 -9.95
CA TYR A 44 1.29 14.79 -9.88
C TYR A 44 0.16 14.51 -8.90
N CYS A 45 0.07 15.24 -7.77
CA CYS A 45 -1.05 15.09 -6.83
C CYS A 45 -2.37 15.48 -7.48
N SER A 46 -2.41 16.62 -8.18
CA SER A 46 -3.63 17.09 -8.86
C SER A 46 -4.05 16.15 -9.99
N LEU A 47 -3.10 15.69 -10.81
CA LEU A 47 -3.40 14.79 -11.92
C LEU A 47 -3.89 13.42 -11.43
N LEU A 48 -3.28 12.87 -10.37
CA LEU A 48 -3.74 11.62 -9.77
C LEU A 48 -5.15 11.78 -9.18
N TYR A 49 -5.43 12.90 -8.52
CA TYR A 49 -6.76 13.23 -8.00
C TYR A 49 -7.81 13.30 -9.12
N GLU A 50 -7.48 13.96 -10.24
CA GLU A 50 -8.35 14.07 -11.40
C GLU A 50 -8.60 12.70 -12.07
N LEU A 51 -7.54 11.92 -12.33
CA LEU A 51 -7.64 10.61 -12.99
C LEU A 51 -8.38 9.58 -12.13
N SER A 52 -8.36 9.72 -10.80
CA SER A 52 -9.12 8.87 -9.89
C SER A 52 -10.64 9.09 -9.95
N GLY A 53 -11.09 10.19 -10.56
CA GLY A 53 -12.50 10.59 -10.58
C GLY A 53 -12.97 11.26 -9.28
N ALA A 54 -12.04 11.69 -8.42
CA ALA A 54 -12.37 12.34 -7.15
C ALA A 54 -13.00 13.74 -7.35
N SER A 55 -12.62 14.45 -8.41
CA SER A 55 -13.18 15.76 -8.76
C SER A 55 -14.48 15.70 -9.58
N ASP A 56 -14.66 14.64 -10.38
CA ASP A 56 -15.83 14.42 -11.21
C ASP A 56 -16.11 12.93 -11.35
N THR A 57 -17.20 12.48 -10.72
CA THR A 57 -17.59 11.08 -10.65
C THR A 57 -18.25 10.57 -11.93
N LYS A 58 -18.52 11.45 -12.90
CA LYS A 58 -19.03 11.11 -14.24
C LYS A 58 -17.92 10.96 -15.28
N LYS A 59 -16.69 11.36 -14.95
CA LYS A 59 -15.55 11.25 -15.87
C LYS A 59 -15.22 9.78 -16.12
N ASN A 60 -14.84 9.45 -17.35
CA ASN A 60 -14.26 8.15 -17.66
C ASN A 60 -12.89 8.05 -16.99
N THR A 61 -12.75 7.17 -16.01
CA THR A 61 -11.49 6.94 -15.27
C THR A 61 -10.80 5.68 -15.80
N PRO A 62 -9.49 5.51 -15.56
CA PRO A 62 -8.80 4.25 -15.77
C PRO A 62 -9.44 3.11 -14.96
N ASP A 63 -9.39 1.88 -15.50
CA ASP A 63 -9.74 0.66 -14.75
C ASP A 63 -8.73 0.39 -13.64
N PHE A 64 -7.47 0.74 -13.92
CA PHE A 64 -6.36 0.66 -12.98
C PHE A 64 -5.63 2.00 -12.91
N LEU A 65 -5.38 2.49 -11.70
CA LEU A 65 -4.67 3.73 -11.48
C LEU A 65 -3.68 3.55 -10.32
N GLU A 66 -2.43 3.90 -10.56
CA GLU A 66 -1.39 3.96 -9.53
C GLU A 66 -0.40 5.08 -9.84
N ALA A 67 0.38 5.49 -8.85
CA ALA A 67 1.54 6.35 -9.06
C ALA A 67 2.75 5.80 -8.32
N THR A 68 3.91 5.91 -8.95
CA THR A 68 5.20 5.71 -8.28
C THR A 68 5.93 7.05 -8.21
N ILE A 69 6.13 7.55 -7.01
CA ILE A 69 6.82 8.83 -6.75
C ILE A 69 8.30 8.51 -6.52
N TYR A 70 9.19 8.99 -7.38
CA TYR A 70 10.64 8.70 -7.32
C TYR A 70 11.45 9.77 -6.57
N SER A 71 10.88 10.96 -6.45
CA SER A 71 11.40 12.04 -5.60
C SER A 71 10.26 12.99 -5.23
N LYS A 72 10.51 13.96 -4.35
CA LYS A 72 9.54 15.03 -4.04
C LYS A 72 8.96 15.69 -5.28
N HIS A 73 9.77 15.78 -6.35
CA HIS A 73 9.43 16.51 -7.57
C HIS A 73 9.12 15.63 -8.77
N GLU A 74 9.38 14.32 -8.73
CA GLU A 74 9.24 13.46 -9.90
C GLU A 74 8.42 12.22 -9.56
N ALA A 75 7.38 11.98 -10.36
CA ALA A 75 6.54 10.81 -10.26
C ALA A 75 6.19 10.30 -11.66
N VAL A 76 5.82 9.02 -11.75
CA VAL A 76 5.17 8.46 -12.92
C VAL A 76 3.77 8.02 -12.49
N ILE A 77 2.75 8.53 -13.16
CA ILE A 77 1.37 8.06 -13.01
C ILE A 77 1.14 6.97 -14.05
N LEU A 78 0.48 5.90 -13.63
CA LEU A 78 0.22 4.71 -14.43
C LEU A 78 -1.29 4.57 -14.53
N ALA A 79 -1.83 4.81 -15.72
CA ALA A 79 -3.24 4.68 -16.03
C ALA A 79 -3.43 3.47 -16.95
N GLY A 80 -4.25 2.51 -16.54
CA GLY A 80 -4.50 1.26 -17.25
C GLY A 80 -5.96 1.06 -17.59
N TRP A 81 -6.22 0.55 -18.80
CA TRP A 81 -7.54 0.11 -19.26
C TRP A 81 -7.49 -1.32 -19.75
N PHE A 82 -8.55 -2.08 -19.53
CA PHE A 82 -8.70 -3.40 -20.15
C PHE A 82 -8.69 -3.28 -21.70
N SER A 83 -7.98 -4.18 -22.39
CA SER A 83 -7.85 -4.19 -23.86
C SER A 83 -7.74 -5.63 -24.43
N ASP A 84 -8.25 -5.82 -25.65
CA ASP A 84 -8.49 -7.12 -26.30
C ASP A 84 -7.52 -7.47 -27.46
N ILE A 85 -6.42 -6.71 -27.65
CA ILE A 85 -5.30 -6.87 -28.64
C ILE A 85 -5.32 -5.88 -29.82
N SER A 86 -6.33 -5.01 -29.98
CA SER A 86 -6.47 -4.24 -31.23
C SER A 86 -5.62 -2.96 -31.36
N ASP A 87 -4.79 -2.61 -30.38
CA ASP A 87 -4.03 -1.36 -30.40
C ASP A 87 -2.67 -1.52 -31.12
N SER A 88 -2.25 -0.52 -31.92
CA SER A 88 -0.95 -0.45 -32.60
C SER A 88 0.26 -0.28 -31.65
N VAL A 89 0.10 -0.73 -30.41
CA VAL A 89 0.97 -0.54 -29.26
C VAL A 89 1.75 -1.82 -29.01
N GLU A 90 3.02 -1.70 -28.59
CA GLU A 90 3.88 -2.85 -28.36
C GLU A 90 3.40 -3.69 -27.16
N VAL A 91 3.34 -5.01 -27.33
CA VAL A 91 3.06 -5.94 -26.23
C VAL A 91 4.32 -6.14 -25.39
N ASN A 92 4.27 -5.73 -24.13
CA ASN A 92 5.34 -5.85 -23.16
C ASN A 92 4.99 -6.88 -22.06
N PRO A 93 5.46 -8.14 -22.18
CA PRO A 93 5.36 -9.10 -21.08
C PRO A 93 6.38 -8.75 -20.00
N ILE A 94 6.02 -7.90 -19.05
CA ILE A 94 6.92 -7.29 -18.05
C ILE A 94 7.52 -8.29 -17.06
N ASN A 95 6.88 -9.44 -16.82
CA ASN A 95 7.31 -10.38 -15.77
C ASN A 95 8.32 -11.44 -16.22
N ARG A 96 8.89 -11.29 -17.42
CA ARG A 96 9.99 -12.16 -17.88
C ARG A 96 11.22 -11.99 -17.00
N TRP A 97 11.88 -13.08 -16.64
CA TRP A 97 12.91 -13.05 -15.58
C TRP A 97 14.15 -12.22 -15.87
N TYR A 98 14.44 -12.01 -17.15
CA TYR A 98 15.57 -11.20 -17.61
C TYR A 98 15.24 -9.70 -17.68
N LYS A 99 13.94 -9.32 -17.63
CA LYS A 99 13.51 -7.92 -17.69
C LYS A 99 13.75 -7.20 -16.36
N PRO A 100 13.93 -5.86 -16.38
CA PRO A 100 14.02 -5.07 -15.17
C PRO A 100 12.82 -5.29 -14.25
N TRP A 101 13.05 -5.13 -12.95
CA TRP A 101 11.96 -5.01 -12.00
C TRP A 101 10.99 -3.90 -12.41
N PHE A 102 9.69 -4.11 -12.19
CA PHE A 102 8.65 -3.26 -12.75
C PHE A 102 8.84 -1.79 -12.42
N TYR A 103 9.07 -1.43 -11.15
CA TYR A 103 9.32 -0.03 -10.78
C TYR A 103 10.57 0.54 -11.47
N LYS A 104 11.62 -0.25 -11.74
CA LYS A 104 12.78 0.23 -12.52
C LYS A 104 12.48 0.41 -14.01
N HIS A 105 11.53 -0.35 -14.57
CA HIS A 105 11.00 -0.11 -15.91
C HIS A 105 10.20 1.20 -15.96
N VAL A 106 9.31 1.40 -14.99
CA VAL A 106 8.51 2.61 -14.80
C VAL A 106 9.41 3.85 -14.65
N GLU A 107 10.47 3.77 -13.85
CA GLU A 107 11.48 4.84 -13.67
C GLU A 107 12.08 5.31 -15.01
N THR A 108 12.15 4.45 -16.03
CA THR A 108 12.71 4.85 -17.34
C THR A 108 11.88 5.91 -18.06
N PHE A 109 10.57 6.00 -17.78
CA PHE A 109 9.68 7.00 -18.38
C PHE A 109 9.97 8.43 -17.90
N LEU A 110 10.60 8.61 -16.72
CA LEU A 110 11.09 9.93 -16.30
C LEU A 110 12.10 10.53 -17.28
N LYS A 111 12.82 9.70 -18.03
CA LYS A 111 13.80 10.13 -19.04
C LYS A 111 13.26 10.05 -20.47
N LYS A 112 12.45 9.02 -20.76
CA LYS A 112 11.89 8.80 -22.10
C LYS A 112 10.75 9.76 -22.45
N GLY A 113 10.02 10.26 -21.44
CA GLY A 113 8.75 10.96 -21.62
C GLY A 113 7.56 10.02 -21.55
N ASP A 114 6.37 10.56 -21.85
CA ASP A 114 5.13 9.79 -21.92
C ASP A 114 5.25 8.58 -22.85
N GLY A 115 4.59 7.49 -22.49
CA GLY A 115 4.57 6.31 -23.36
C GLY A 115 3.51 5.30 -22.98
N GLU A 116 3.26 4.40 -23.92
CA GLU A 116 2.19 3.41 -23.83
C GLU A 116 2.72 2.00 -24.11
N GLU A 117 2.14 1.01 -23.45
CA GLU A 117 2.40 -0.40 -23.75
C GLU A 117 1.18 -1.29 -23.45
N LEU A 118 1.08 -2.42 -24.13
CA LEU A 118 0.10 -3.46 -23.81
C LEU A 118 0.75 -4.50 -22.90
N ILE A 119 0.22 -4.68 -21.69
CA ILE A 119 0.73 -5.67 -20.74
C ILE A 119 -0.26 -6.84 -20.67
N PRO A 120 0.17 -8.10 -20.81
CA PRO A 120 -0.69 -9.24 -20.54
C PRO A 120 -1.31 -9.13 -19.13
N LEU A 121 -2.61 -9.41 -18.97
CA LEU A 121 -3.31 -9.18 -17.71
C LEU A 121 -2.65 -9.88 -16.52
N GLU A 122 -2.24 -11.15 -16.69
CA GLU A 122 -1.53 -11.89 -15.63
C GLU A 122 -0.20 -11.21 -15.24
N ASP A 123 0.53 -10.69 -16.23
CA ASP A 123 1.77 -9.96 -15.99
C ASP A 123 1.51 -8.68 -15.20
N TYR A 124 0.44 -7.95 -15.55
CA TYR A 124 0.03 -6.73 -14.85
C TYR A 124 -0.37 -7.02 -13.39
N LEU A 125 -1.18 -8.04 -13.14
CA LEU A 125 -1.62 -8.40 -11.79
C LEU A 125 -0.46 -8.83 -10.87
N LEU A 126 0.59 -9.43 -11.44
CA LEU A 126 1.75 -9.93 -10.70
C LEU A 126 2.98 -9.01 -10.79
N ARG A 127 2.83 -7.78 -11.32
CA ARG A 127 3.94 -6.86 -11.66
C ARG A 127 4.91 -6.55 -10.51
N HIS A 128 4.43 -6.56 -9.26
CA HIS A 128 5.27 -6.29 -8.09
C HIS A 128 5.93 -7.53 -7.48
N ASN A 129 5.56 -8.75 -7.90
CA ASN A 129 5.98 -9.98 -7.22
C ASN A 129 7.49 -10.18 -7.23
N ARG A 130 8.13 -10.02 -8.40
CA ARG A 130 9.56 -10.32 -8.57
C ARG A 130 10.48 -9.49 -7.70
N SER A 131 10.12 -8.22 -7.49
CA SER A 131 10.89 -7.27 -6.70
C SER A 131 10.32 -7.06 -5.30
N ILE A 132 9.20 -7.70 -4.97
CA ILE A 132 8.42 -7.45 -3.76
C ILE A 132 8.23 -5.93 -3.62
N PHE A 133 7.55 -5.34 -4.63
CA PHE A 133 7.55 -3.90 -4.94
C PHE A 133 8.97 -3.40 -5.28
N TRP A 134 9.80 -3.11 -4.30
CA TRP A 134 11.22 -2.78 -4.43
C TRP A 134 12.08 -3.28 -3.27
N VAL A 135 11.50 -4.03 -2.33
CA VAL A 135 12.19 -4.51 -1.12
C VAL A 135 13.34 -5.45 -1.47
N MET A 136 13.24 -6.18 -2.58
CA MET A 136 14.31 -7.03 -3.08
C MET A 136 15.62 -6.28 -3.33
N GLU A 137 15.60 -4.98 -3.65
CA GLU A 137 16.82 -4.18 -3.79
C GLU A 137 17.57 -4.03 -2.46
N SER A 138 16.84 -3.93 -1.36
CA SER A 138 17.46 -3.83 -0.02
C SER A 138 18.10 -5.16 0.42
N MET A 139 17.58 -6.28 -0.05
CA MET A 139 18.12 -7.62 0.25
C MET A 139 19.23 -8.03 -0.72
N LEU A 140 19.07 -7.65 -2.00
CA LEU A 140 19.94 -8.03 -3.10
C LEU A 140 20.17 -6.83 -4.04
N PRO A 141 21.06 -5.88 -3.68
CA PRO A 141 21.23 -4.64 -4.43
C PRO A 141 21.62 -4.81 -5.90
N PHE A 142 22.35 -5.89 -6.22
CA PHE A 142 22.75 -6.23 -7.58
C PHE A 142 21.73 -7.12 -8.32
N GLY A 143 20.58 -7.43 -7.69
CA GLY A 143 19.55 -8.32 -8.22
C GLY A 143 18.91 -7.82 -9.52
N ASN A 144 18.96 -6.52 -9.76
CA ASN A 144 18.47 -5.89 -10.99
C ASN A 144 19.59 -5.59 -12.01
N VAL A 145 20.81 -6.10 -11.84
CA VAL A 145 21.84 -6.00 -12.87
C VAL A 145 21.53 -7.00 -13.99
N THR A 146 21.68 -6.59 -15.25
CA THR A 146 21.32 -7.42 -16.42
C THR A 146 21.90 -8.83 -16.35
N ILE A 147 23.21 -8.97 -16.11
CA ILE A 147 23.84 -10.30 -16.05
C ILE A 147 23.27 -11.18 -14.94
N PHE A 148 22.94 -10.59 -13.78
CA PHE A 148 22.32 -11.32 -12.69
C PHE A 148 20.91 -11.80 -13.09
N ARG A 149 20.09 -10.94 -13.70
CA ARG A 149 18.74 -11.31 -14.13
C ARG A 149 18.73 -12.45 -15.15
N TYR A 150 19.67 -12.45 -16.09
CA TYR A 150 19.80 -13.52 -17.08
C TYR A 150 20.21 -14.87 -16.45
N LEU A 151 21.15 -14.86 -15.50
CA LEU A 151 21.68 -16.09 -14.90
C LEU A 151 20.82 -16.62 -13.75
N PHE A 152 20.30 -15.73 -12.90
CA PHE A 152 19.68 -16.06 -11.61
C PHE A 152 18.32 -15.39 -11.39
N GLY A 153 17.84 -14.54 -12.31
CA GLY A 153 16.55 -13.84 -12.14
C GLY A 153 15.33 -14.76 -12.04
N TRP A 154 15.44 -16.00 -12.52
CA TRP A 154 14.40 -17.03 -12.41
C TRP A 154 14.25 -17.60 -10.98
N LEU A 155 15.21 -17.33 -10.09
CA LEU A 155 15.13 -17.67 -8.66
C LEU A 155 14.34 -16.62 -7.84
N LEU A 156 13.96 -15.49 -8.46
CA LEU A 156 13.24 -14.40 -7.79
C LEU A 156 11.73 -14.43 -8.13
N PRO A 157 10.85 -14.13 -7.16
CA PRO A 157 11.16 -13.82 -5.76
C PRO A 157 11.44 -15.10 -4.93
N PRO A 158 12.20 -15.02 -3.82
CA PRO A 158 12.40 -16.15 -2.93
C PRO A 158 11.06 -16.61 -2.35
N LYS A 159 10.90 -17.93 -2.13
CA LYS A 159 9.71 -18.46 -1.48
C LYS A 159 9.55 -17.86 -0.07
N ILE A 160 8.35 -17.43 0.28
CA ILE A 160 8.05 -16.82 1.59
C ILE A 160 8.48 -17.75 2.75
N ALA A 161 8.26 -19.05 2.62
CA ALA A 161 8.69 -20.03 3.63
C ALA A 161 10.21 -19.99 3.88
N PHE A 162 11.00 -19.78 2.83
CA PHE A 162 12.45 -19.65 2.94
C PHE A 162 12.84 -18.34 3.65
N LEU A 163 12.21 -17.22 3.30
CA LEU A 163 12.42 -15.93 3.97
C LEU A 163 12.07 -16.00 5.47
N LYS A 164 10.94 -16.63 5.81
CA LYS A 164 10.53 -16.83 7.21
C LYS A 164 11.54 -17.68 7.98
N TYR A 165 12.04 -18.74 7.37
CA TYR A 165 13.03 -19.62 8.00
C TYR A 165 14.36 -18.90 8.30
N THR A 166 14.79 -17.99 7.42
CA THR A 166 16.03 -17.23 7.59
C THR A 166 15.87 -15.98 8.47
N THR A 167 14.64 -15.56 8.78
CA THR A 167 14.36 -14.39 9.63
C THR A 167 14.43 -14.76 11.11
N THR A 168 15.64 -14.78 11.67
CA THR A 168 15.86 -14.98 13.12
C THR A 168 15.32 -13.79 13.95
N PRO A 169 15.10 -13.93 15.27
CA PRO A 169 14.66 -12.81 16.12
C PRO A 169 15.58 -11.58 16.05
N GLY A 170 16.89 -11.78 15.88
CA GLY A 170 17.85 -10.68 15.70
C GLY A 170 17.69 -9.97 14.35
N ILE A 171 17.42 -10.71 13.28
CA ILE A 171 17.11 -10.12 11.96
C ILE A 171 15.78 -9.38 12.02
N ARG A 172 14.76 -9.93 12.69
CA ARG A 172 13.48 -9.25 12.91
C ARG A 172 13.68 -7.92 13.64
N LYS A 173 14.46 -7.90 14.73
CA LYS A 173 14.80 -6.64 15.44
C LYS A 173 15.53 -5.65 14.54
N LEU A 174 16.45 -6.10 13.68
CA LEU A 174 17.13 -5.24 12.71
C LEU A 174 16.17 -4.68 11.67
N THR A 175 15.25 -5.50 11.15
CA THR A 175 14.17 -5.06 10.26
C THR A 175 13.32 -3.98 10.91
N PHE A 176 12.84 -4.20 12.13
CA PHE A 176 12.09 -3.18 12.90
C PHE A 176 12.86 -1.88 13.12
N THR A 177 14.16 -1.98 13.42
CA THR A 177 14.95 -0.80 13.81
C THR A 177 15.51 -0.02 12.63
N LYS A 178 15.66 -0.68 11.47
CA LYS A 178 16.41 -0.15 10.32
C LYS A 178 15.62 -0.12 9.03
N GLN A 179 14.39 -0.63 9.01
CA GLN A 179 13.53 -0.61 7.84
C GLN A 179 12.16 -0.05 8.20
N VAL A 180 11.51 0.53 7.20
CA VAL A 180 10.09 0.91 7.24
C VAL A 180 9.35 0.02 6.24
N PHE A 181 8.22 -0.51 6.69
CA PHE A 181 7.25 -1.22 5.87
C PHE A 181 5.87 -0.73 6.30
N GLN A 182 5.33 0.22 5.56
CA GLN A 182 4.07 0.84 5.92
C GLN A 182 3.15 0.95 4.72
N ASP A 183 1.89 0.62 4.99
CA ASP A 183 0.76 0.72 4.08
C ASP A 183 -0.35 1.41 4.86
N ILE A 184 -0.55 2.68 4.53
CA ILE A 184 -1.48 3.57 5.23
C ILE A 184 -2.45 4.18 4.22
N VAL A 185 -3.73 4.11 4.56
CA VAL A 185 -4.81 4.60 3.73
C VAL A 185 -5.21 5.98 4.22
N LEU A 186 -5.08 6.98 3.36
CA LEU A 186 -5.21 8.40 3.69
C LEU A 186 -6.05 9.12 2.63
N PRO A 187 -6.75 10.23 2.93
CA PRO A 187 -7.49 10.97 1.90
C PRO A 187 -6.55 11.45 0.79
N LEU A 188 -6.90 11.17 -0.47
CA LEU A 188 -6.06 11.51 -1.63
C LEU A 188 -5.88 13.02 -1.76
N ALA A 189 -6.85 13.82 -1.30
CA ALA A 189 -6.77 15.27 -1.23
C ALA A 189 -5.62 15.79 -0.35
N LYS A 190 -5.04 14.94 0.51
CA LYS A 190 -3.91 15.30 1.39
C LYS A 190 -2.56 14.79 0.88
N LEU A 191 -2.48 14.18 -0.30
CA LEU A 191 -1.28 13.49 -0.80
C LEU A 191 0.00 14.34 -0.74
N GLU A 192 -0.06 15.64 -1.00
CA GLU A 192 1.10 16.53 -0.84
C GLU A 192 1.70 16.46 0.58
N GLN A 193 0.85 16.57 1.61
CA GLN A 193 1.26 16.50 3.01
C GLN A 193 1.79 15.11 3.37
N GLN A 194 1.21 14.06 2.78
CA GLN A 194 1.65 12.68 3.01
C GLN A 194 3.08 12.48 2.48
N VAL A 195 3.38 12.99 1.27
CA VAL A 195 4.72 12.92 0.67
C VAL A 195 5.72 13.74 1.48
N ASP A 196 5.35 14.95 1.89
CA ASP A 196 6.22 15.82 2.70
C ASP A 196 6.59 15.17 4.03
N LEU A 197 5.61 14.60 4.73
CA LEU A 197 5.85 13.92 5.99
C LEU A 197 6.66 12.62 5.79
N SER A 198 6.40 11.87 4.73
CA SER A 198 7.19 10.67 4.42
C SER A 198 8.65 11.00 4.14
N GLU A 199 8.93 12.09 3.41
CA GLU A 199 10.28 12.57 3.16
C GLU A 199 10.96 13.02 4.47
N GLU A 200 10.25 13.79 5.32
CA GLU A 200 10.77 14.23 6.61
C GLU A 200 11.14 13.07 7.53
N LEU A 201 10.23 12.07 7.65
CA LEU A 201 10.39 10.99 8.62
C LEU A 201 11.33 9.90 8.15
N PHE A 202 11.32 9.59 6.85
CA PHE A 202 12.00 8.40 6.33
C PHE A 202 13.07 8.72 5.29
N ASP A 203 12.99 9.87 4.60
CA ASP A 203 13.87 10.26 3.49
C ASP A 203 14.11 9.08 2.54
N LEU A 204 13.01 8.57 1.98
CA LEU A 204 12.96 7.31 1.27
C LEU A 204 12.06 7.43 0.04
N TYR A 205 12.60 6.96 -1.09
CA TYR A 205 11.90 6.81 -2.36
C TYR A 205 12.31 5.47 -3.01
N PRO A 206 11.47 4.92 -3.90
CA PRO A 206 10.17 5.45 -4.32
C PRO A 206 9.05 5.28 -3.28
N LEU A 207 7.96 6.04 -3.45
CA LEU A 207 6.68 5.86 -2.72
C LEU A 207 5.63 5.27 -3.66
N LEU A 208 4.81 4.35 -3.14
CA LEU A 208 3.71 3.73 -3.89
C LEU A 208 2.40 4.44 -3.55
N VAL A 209 1.57 4.74 -4.55
CA VAL A 209 0.27 5.38 -4.31
C VAL A 209 -0.83 4.67 -5.11
N TYR A 210 -1.81 4.10 -4.41
CA TYR A 210 -3.01 3.50 -5.01
C TYR A 210 -4.27 4.22 -4.60
N PRO A 211 -4.92 4.98 -5.50
CA PRO A 211 -6.25 5.52 -5.22
C PRO A 211 -7.27 4.40 -4.93
N CYS A 212 -8.11 4.61 -3.92
CA CYS A 212 -9.16 3.69 -3.52
C CYS A 212 -10.37 4.47 -2.98
N ARG A 213 -11.57 3.87 -3.08
CA ARG A 213 -12.81 4.48 -2.57
C ARG A 213 -13.09 3.98 -1.15
N VAL A 214 -13.30 4.92 -0.22
CA VAL A 214 -13.83 4.63 1.12
C VAL A 214 -15.27 5.11 1.16
N TYR A 215 -16.19 4.17 1.41
CA TYR A 215 -17.63 4.42 1.38
C TYR A 215 -18.17 4.66 2.77
N ASP A 216 -19.07 5.63 2.89
CA ASP A 216 -19.98 5.77 4.02
C ASP A 216 -21.15 4.78 3.84
N TRP A 217 -21.17 3.76 4.69
CA TRP A 217 -22.24 2.76 4.78
C TRP A 217 -23.22 3.04 5.92
N GLY A 218 -23.14 4.22 6.54
CA GLY A 218 -23.92 4.63 7.69
C GLY A 218 -23.48 3.98 9.01
N PRO A 219 -24.19 4.28 10.12
CA PRO A 219 -23.82 3.81 11.45
C PRO A 219 -23.79 2.28 11.56
N ARG A 220 -22.81 1.74 12.30
CA ARG A 220 -22.66 0.29 12.54
C ARG A 220 -22.54 -0.52 11.25
N SER A 221 -21.72 -0.08 10.30
CA SER A 221 -21.47 -0.76 9.03
C SER A 221 -19.98 -1.06 8.82
N GLY A 222 -19.45 -1.96 9.64
CA GLY A 222 -18.04 -2.36 9.59
C GLY A 222 -17.17 -1.58 10.58
N GLN A 223 -15.85 -1.74 10.44
CA GLN A 223 -14.87 -1.16 11.36
C GLN A 223 -14.21 0.11 10.84
N VAL A 224 -14.10 0.28 9.53
CA VAL A 224 -13.57 1.51 8.94
C VAL A 224 -14.67 2.57 9.00
N PRO A 225 -14.46 3.71 9.70
CA PRO A 225 -15.44 4.78 9.77
C PRO A 225 -15.75 5.36 8.38
N GLY A 226 -16.94 5.93 8.25
CA GLY A 226 -17.29 6.71 7.06
C GLY A 226 -16.37 7.94 6.92
N PRO A 227 -16.03 8.35 5.68
CA PRO A 227 -15.21 9.53 5.46
C PRO A 227 -15.90 10.81 5.94
N SER A 228 -15.12 11.82 6.30
CA SER A 228 -15.65 13.14 6.67
C SER A 228 -16.48 13.74 5.52
N PRO A 229 -17.61 14.42 5.82
CA PRO A 229 -18.50 14.96 4.77
C PRO A 229 -17.82 15.93 3.79
N ASP A 230 -16.79 16.64 4.23
CA ASP A 230 -16.00 17.57 3.41
C ASP A 230 -15.06 16.87 2.41
N MET A 231 -14.83 15.56 2.57
CA MET A 231 -13.98 14.74 1.70
C MET A 231 -14.78 13.94 0.67
N LEU A 232 -16.11 13.94 0.75
CA LEU A 232 -16.96 13.17 -0.15
C LEU A 232 -16.81 13.66 -1.59
N CYS A 233 -16.73 12.70 -2.52
CA CYS A 233 -16.78 13.03 -3.94
C CYS A 233 -18.17 13.60 -4.29
N PRO A 234 -18.25 14.55 -5.23
CA PRO A 234 -19.52 15.21 -5.55
C PRO A 234 -20.64 14.23 -5.92
N GLY A 235 -21.75 14.30 -5.19
CA GLY A 235 -22.96 13.51 -5.45
C GLY A 235 -22.87 12.04 -5.07
N THR A 236 -21.90 11.63 -4.24
CA THR A 236 -21.72 10.23 -3.83
C THR A 236 -21.71 10.07 -2.31
N ASN A 237 -21.65 8.82 -1.86
CA ASN A 237 -21.43 8.43 -0.46
C ASN A 237 -20.01 7.92 -0.22
N TYR A 238 -19.04 8.28 -1.06
CA TYR A 238 -17.66 7.85 -0.88
C TYR A 238 -16.69 9.01 -1.07
N ALA A 239 -15.53 8.88 -0.46
CA ALA A 239 -14.40 9.77 -0.65
C ALA A 239 -13.24 9.00 -1.31
N MET A 240 -12.38 9.73 -2.03
CA MET A 240 -11.17 9.15 -2.61
C MET A 240 -10.02 9.18 -1.60
N TYR A 241 -9.52 8.00 -1.27
CA TYR A 241 -8.34 7.78 -0.45
C TYR A 241 -7.22 7.25 -1.34
N ASN A 242 -6.03 7.12 -0.78
CA ASN A 242 -4.96 6.34 -1.36
C ASN A 242 -4.31 5.47 -0.29
N ASP A 243 -3.90 4.28 -0.68
CA ASP A 243 -2.84 3.58 0.03
C ASP A 243 -1.50 4.25 -0.31
N LEU A 244 -0.70 4.53 0.72
CA LEU A 244 0.67 5.05 0.61
C LEU A 244 1.65 3.97 1.10
N GLY A 245 2.32 3.32 0.15
CA GLY A 245 3.32 2.30 0.42
C GLY A 245 4.71 2.90 0.60
N ILE A 246 5.28 2.70 1.79
CA ILE A 246 6.63 3.14 2.17
C ILE A 246 7.46 1.93 2.56
N TYR A 247 8.38 1.50 1.69
CA TYR A 247 9.19 0.30 1.91
C TYR A 247 10.67 0.54 1.70
N GLY A 248 11.49 0.20 2.68
CA GLY A 248 12.93 0.17 2.53
C GLY A 248 13.70 0.63 3.76
N VAL A 249 14.99 0.91 3.56
CA VAL A 249 15.89 1.41 4.59
C VAL A 249 15.85 2.95 4.58
N PRO A 250 15.39 3.62 5.65
CA PRO A 250 15.35 5.08 5.73
C PRO A 250 16.69 5.74 5.42
N GLY A 251 16.65 6.93 4.80
CA GLY A 251 17.85 7.68 4.42
C GLY A 251 18.79 7.97 5.60
N HIS A 252 18.22 8.28 6.76
CA HIS A 252 18.97 8.48 8.01
C HIS A 252 19.80 7.24 8.39
N VAL A 253 19.20 6.05 8.28
CA VAL A 253 19.88 4.79 8.56
C VAL A 253 20.98 4.51 7.54
N LYS A 254 20.73 4.74 6.25
CA LYS A 254 21.75 4.61 5.19
C LYS A 254 22.97 5.50 5.43
N ARG A 255 22.73 6.74 5.88
CA ARG A 255 23.78 7.72 6.22
C ARG A 255 24.41 7.51 7.60
N LYS A 256 23.95 6.51 8.37
CA LYS A 256 24.38 6.26 9.76
C LYS A 256 24.18 7.47 10.68
N SER A 257 23.15 8.28 10.43
CA SER A 257 22.74 9.36 11.34
C SER A 257 21.75 8.84 12.39
N LYS A 258 21.51 9.63 13.43
CA LYS A 258 20.53 9.30 14.49
C LYS A 258 19.15 9.12 13.85
N TYR A 259 18.51 8.00 14.15
CA TYR A 259 17.18 7.65 13.66
C TYR A 259 16.44 6.89 14.75
N ASN A 260 15.26 7.39 15.13
CA ASN A 260 14.37 6.71 16.05
C ASN A 260 13.19 6.11 15.27
N PRO A 261 13.19 4.80 15.00
CA PRO A 261 12.13 4.14 14.24
C PRO A 261 10.77 4.27 14.91
N THR A 262 10.73 4.17 16.24
CA THR A 262 9.49 4.27 17.03
C THR A 262 8.90 5.67 16.96
N GLU A 263 9.71 6.71 17.11
CA GLU A 263 9.25 8.10 17.01
C GLU A 263 8.73 8.41 15.60
N ALA A 264 9.48 8.03 14.56
CA ALA A 264 9.08 8.24 13.17
C ALA A 264 7.75 7.53 12.87
N MET A 265 7.63 6.26 13.28
CA MET A 265 6.41 5.49 13.09
C MET A 265 5.20 6.09 13.79
N ARG A 266 5.34 6.44 15.08
CA ARG A 266 4.24 7.05 15.85
C ARG A 266 3.83 8.41 15.30
N LYS A 267 4.77 9.21 14.77
CA LYS A 267 4.44 10.47 14.07
C LYS A 267 3.62 10.21 12.81
N MET A 268 4.01 9.24 11.98
CA MET A 268 3.25 8.87 10.79
C MET A 268 1.84 8.39 11.17
N GLU A 269 1.71 7.50 12.15
CA GLU A 269 0.39 7.03 12.62
C GLU A 269 -0.46 8.15 13.21
N SER A 270 0.14 9.07 13.96
CA SER A 270 -0.56 10.24 14.49
C SER A 270 -1.09 11.14 13.37
N PHE A 271 -0.29 11.36 12.33
CA PHE A 271 -0.74 12.10 11.16
C PHE A 271 -1.88 11.36 10.45
N THR A 272 -1.76 10.05 10.24
CA THR A 272 -2.80 9.20 9.66
C THR A 272 -4.14 9.38 10.36
N ARG A 273 -4.15 9.31 11.70
CA ARG A 273 -5.36 9.58 12.50
C ARG A 273 -5.89 11.00 12.32
N SER A 274 -5.00 11.99 12.33
CA SER A 274 -5.38 13.41 12.27
C SER A 274 -6.11 13.81 10.98
N VAL A 275 -5.88 13.06 9.88
CA VAL A 275 -6.54 13.30 8.60
C VAL A 275 -7.66 12.32 8.30
N GLY A 276 -8.06 11.48 9.27
CA GLY A 276 -9.12 10.48 9.10
C GLY A 276 -8.71 9.25 8.27
N GLY A 277 -7.40 9.00 8.16
CA GLY A 277 -6.88 7.77 7.57
C GLY A 277 -6.82 6.59 8.54
N PHE A 278 -6.37 5.45 8.03
CA PHE A 278 -6.19 4.22 8.80
C PHE A 278 -5.05 3.36 8.22
N SER A 279 -4.41 2.55 9.05
CA SER A 279 -3.35 1.63 8.63
C SER A 279 -3.91 0.24 8.30
N PHE A 280 -3.29 -0.46 7.35
CA PHE A 280 -3.57 -1.89 7.18
C PHE A 280 -3.01 -2.71 8.34
N LEU A 281 -3.83 -3.60 8.92
CA LEU A 281 -3.48 -4.31 10.16
C LEU A 281 -2.65 -5.58 9.95
N TYR A 282 -2.04 -5.75 8.77
CA TYR A 282 -0.97 -6.75 8.58
C TYR A 282 0.41 -6.15 8.82
N ALA A 283 0.56 -4.82 8.70
CA ALA A 283 1.76 -4.12 9.06
C ALA A 283 1.81 -3.95 10.58
N ASP A 284 3.02 -3.87 11.12
CA ASP A 284 3.20 -3.62 12.55
C ASP A 284 2.70 -2.22 12.91
N ILE A 285 1.84 -2.15 13.92
CA ILE A 285 1.32 -0.90 14.49
C ILE A 285 2.10 -0.50 15.74
N PHE A 286 2.39 0.78 15.90
CA PHE A 286 3.07 1.38 17.04
C PHE A 286 2.08 2.15 17.94
N MET A 287 0.79 2.03 17.63
CA MET A 287 -0.33 2.60 18.37
C MET A 287 -0.66 1.83 19.64
N THR A 288 -1.00 2.58 20.68
CA THR A 288 -1.74 2.08 21.85
C THR A 288 -3.14 1.61 21.43
N LYS A 289 -3.81 0.88 22.32
CA LYS A 289 -5.17 0.41 22.07
C LYS A 289 -6.13 1.59 21.88
N GLU A 290 -5.97 2.62 22.70
CA GLU A 290 -6.79 3.83 22.66
C GLU A 290 -6.58 4.61 21.36
N GLU A 291 -5.35 4.68 20.85
CA GLU A 291 -5.05 5.28 19.54
C GLU A 291 -5.63 4.45 18.39
N PHE A 292 -5.57 3.12 18.48
CA PHE A 292 -6.16 2.23 17.48
C PHE A 292 -7.68 2.38 17.41
N GLU A 293 -8.35 2.47 18.55
CA GLU A 293 -9.81 2.66 18.66
C GLU A 293 -10.29 4.04 18.18
N GLN A 294 -9.38 5.00 17.96
CA GLN A 294 -9.71 6.25 17.27
C GLN A 294 -9.84 6.08 15.75
N MET A 295 -9.12 5.11 15.16
CA MET A 295 -9.16 4.85 13.71
C MET A 295 -10.32 3.94 13.30
N PHE A 296 -10.72 3.01 14.17
CA PHE A 296 -11.70 1.97 13.85
C PHE A 296 -12.90 2.02 14.80
N ASP A 297 -14.11 1.96 14.23
CA ASP A 297 -15.36 1.76 14.97
C ASP A 297 -15.53 0.28 15.33
N LEU A 298 -15.19 -0.08 16.56
CA LEU A 298 -15.32 -1.44 17.06
C LEU A 298 -16.72 -1.76 17.62
N GLN A 299 -17.70 -0.85 17.61
CA GLN A 299 -18.99 -1.09 18.27
C GLN A 299 -19.73 -2.31 17.72
N LEU A 300 -19.81 -2.43 16.39
CA LEU A 300 -20.43 -3.59 15.75
C LEU A 300 -19.61 -4.86 15.99
N TYR A 301 -18.28 -4.75 15.89
CA TYR A 301 -17.35 -5.85 16.13
C TYR A 301 -17.53 -6.43 17.54
N GLU A 302 -17.53 -5.57 18.55
CA GLU A 302 -17.74 -5.89 19.96
C GLU A 302 -19.11 -6.54 20.21
N HIS A 303 -20.16 -6.01 19.58
CA HIS A 303 -21.49 -6.60 19.68
C HIS A 303 -21.52 -8.02 19.10
N MET A 304 -20.88 -8.25 17.95
CA MET A 304 -20.80 -9.58 17.34
C MET A 304 -19.93 -10.54 18.13
N ARG A 305 -18.80 -10.09 18.71
CA ARG A 305 -17.95 -10.92 19.57
C ARG A 305 -18.73 -11.56 20.71
N ARG A 306 -19.48 -10.74 21.45
CA ARG A 306 -20.33 -11.21 22.56
C ARG A 306 -21.46 -12.13 22.08
N LYS A 307 -22.14 -11.75 21.00
CA LYS A 307 -23.28 -12.50 20.46
C LYS A 307 -22.91 -13.93 20.03
N TYR A 308 -21.71 -14.11 19.47
CA TYR A 308 -21.23 -15.39 18.96
C TYR A 308 -20.20 -16.06 19.88
N SER A 309 -20.04 -15.57 21.12
CA SER A 309 -19.10 -16.11 22.11
C SER A 309 -17.65 -16.17 21.58
N ALA A 310 -17.28 -15.25 20.68
CA ALA A 310 -15.94 -15.20 20.10
C ALA A 310 -14.87 -14.88 21.15
N ASP A 311 -15.25 -14.23 22.26
CA ASP A 311 -14.38 -13.90 23.39
C ASP A 311 -13.73 -15.10 24.07
N HIS A 312 -14.36 -16.28 23.96
CA HIS A 312 -13.79 -17.51 24.52
C HIS A 312 -12.90 -18.27 23.55
N ALA A 313 -13.07 -18.04 22.24
CA ALA A 313 -12.42 -18.82 21.19
C ALA A 313 -11.27 -18.07 20.50
N PHE A 314 -11.33 -16.74 20.47
CA PHE A 314 -10.40 -15.91 19.71
C PHE A 314 -9.89 -14.72 20.54
N PRO A 315 -8.62 -14.32 20.36
CA PRO A 315 -8.12 -13.07 20.95
C PRO A 315 -8.92 -11.88 20.44
N HIS A 316 -8.87 -10.78 21.18
CA HIS A 316 -9.36 -9.49 20.70
C HIS A 316 -8.55 -9.02 19.48
N LEU A 317 -9.15 -8.24 18.58
CA LEU A 317 -8.49 -7.75 17.35
C LEU A 317 -7.16 -7.06 17.67
N TYR A 318 -7.17 -6.10 18.60
CA TYR A 318 -5.96 -5.40 19.02
C TYR A 318 -4.85 -6.35 19.50
N GLU A 319 -5.20 -7.38 20.29
CA GLU A 319 -4.24 -8.37 20.78
C GLU A 319 -3.63 -9.21 19.65
N LYS A 320 -4.37 -9.38 18.54
CA LYS A 320 -3.92 -10.12 17.37
C LYS A 320 -2.98 -9.30 16.47
N ILE A 321 -3.16 -7.99 16.40
CA ILE A 321 -2.45 -7.12 15.46
C ILE A 321 -1.28 -6.37 16.11
N LYS A 322 -1.25 -6.23 17.43
CA LYS A 322 -0.15 -5.55 18.10
C LYS A 322 1.16 -6.34 17.89
N PRO A 323 2.30 -5.64 17.74
CA PRO A 323 3.57 -6.33 17.62
C PRO A 323 3.87 -7.22 18.83
N GLU A 324 4.47 -8.39 18.59
CA GLU A 324 4.92 -9.30 19.66
C GLU A 324 6.09 -8.72 20.47
N ILE A 325 6.75 -7.69 19.94
CA ILE A 325 7.89 -7.01 20.55
C ILE A 325 7.40 -5.67 21.11
N ASP A 326 7.92 -5.27 22.27
CA ASP A 326 7.69 -3.92 22.80
C ASP A 326 8.41 -2.87 21.93
N VAL A 327 7.71 -2.41 20.89
CA VAL A 327 8.20 -1.41 19.94
C VAL A 327 8.44 -0.05 20.58
N LEU A 328 7.81 0.24 21.73
CA LEU A 328 8.03 1.48 22.48
C LEU A 328 9.38 1.45 23.19
N SER A 329 9.73 0.29 23.78
CA SER A 329 11.03 0.09 24.43
C SER A 329 12.22 0.12 23.46
N ILE A 330 12.01 -0.23 22.19
CA ILE A 330 13.07 -0.23 21.18
C ILE A 330 13.59 1.20 20.91
N GLY A 331 12.69 2.18 20.85
CA GLY A 331 13.04 3.57 20.59
C GLY A 331 13.85 4.23 21.70
N THR A 332 13.78 3.71 22.94
CA THR A 332 14.51 4.24 24.10
C THR A 332 15.95 3.71 24.25
N VAL A 333 16.35 2.70 23.45
CA VAL A 333 17.67 2.05 23.56
C VAL A 333 18.67 2.57 22.51
N ILE A 334 18.19 3.35 21.53
CA ILE A 334 18.99 3.89 20.42
C ILE A 334 19.27 5.38 20.68
N ASP A 335 20.01 5.67 21.74
CA ASP A 335 20.66 6.97 21.97
C ASP A 335 22.17 6.88 21.77
#